data_AF-A0A1R4L282-F1
#
_entry.id   AF-A0A1R4L282-F1
#
_cell.length_a   1.000
_cell.length_b   1.000
_cell.length_c   1.000
_cell.angle_alpha   90.00
_cell.angle_beta   90.00
_cell.angle_gamma   90.00
#
_symmetry.space_group_name_H-M   'P 1'
#
loop_
_entity.id
_entity.type
_entity.pdbx_description
1 polymer ?
#
loop_
_entity_poly.entity_id
_entity_poly.type
_entity_poly.pdbx_seq_one_letter_code
_entity_poly.pdbx_strand_id
1 'polypeptide(L)'
;MKLSDKATAHILVKDTTNSEWDNCGFAIVHLSEEWKKEQQKRLEMVKPFAEDYNFQSLNYYDTAVEFYRTDESDQPDIDELLTDKEWAFVEFGTEEQEAFAVPENRLDCYRLVVYRNGNAIYKAYGKHTSEEFWTEEFDLNTLCNPIAEETELEKFCRERFKHLSNAQLVARVNSLPDFGWDDEGVELQRRRRISNGAFDYAFKGNTMVVLKDEKL
;
A
#
# COMPACT_ATOMS: atom_id res chain seq x y z
N MET A 1 8.57 8.48 15.84
CA MET A 1 8.03 7.38 15.03
C MET A 1 9.19 6.64 14.40
N LYS A 2 9.06 5.35 14.09
CA LYS A 2 10.09 4.57 13.38
C LYS A 2 9.46 3.76 12.26
N LEU A 3 10.15 3.68 11.11
CA LEU A 3 9.75 2.77 10.04
C LEU A 3 9.94 1.31 10.45
N SER A 4 9.07 0.45 9.93
CA SER A 4 9.14 -0.99 10.10
C SER A 4 9.12 -1.68 8.74
N ASP A 5 10.00 -2.65 8.55
CA ASP A 5 9.98 -3.54 7.39
C ASP A 5 8.90 -4.63 7.51
N LYS A 6 8.29 -4.76 8.69
CA LYS A 6 7.22 -5.72 8.97
C LYS A 6 5.88 -5.00 8.93
N ALA A 7 4.83 -5.75 8.58
CA ALA A 7 3.48 -5.23 8.70
C ALA A 7 3.15 -4.91 10.17
N THR A 8 2.77 -3.67 10.43
CA THR A 8 2.35 -3.19 11.75
C THR A 8 0.86 -2.84 11.75
N ALA A 9 0.35 -2.38 12.88
CA ALA A 9 -1.02 -1.89 13.00
C ALA A 9 -1.22 -0.49 12.38
N HIS A 10 -0.16 0.15 11.90
CA HIS A 10 -0.20 1.54 11.44
C HIS A 10 0.64 1.73 10.19
N ILE A 11 0.15 2.52 9.24
CA ILE A 11 0.98 3.06 8.18
C ILE A 11 1.05 4.57 8.28
N LEU A 12 2.22 5.09 7.92
CA LEU A 12 2.46 6.48 7.62
C LEU A 12 2.23 6.68 6.13
N VAL A 13 1.45 7.69 5.77
CA VAL A 13 1.16 8.06 4.37
C VAL A 13 1.41 9.55 4.21
N LYS A 14 2.06 9.96 3.12
CA LYS A 14 2.13 11.37 2.74
C LYS A 14 0.72 11.93 2.55
N ASP A 15 0.52 13.19 2.89
CA ASP A 15 -0.74 13.86 2.66
C ASP A 15 -0.55 15.25 2.06
N THR A 16 -1.64 15.83 1.59
CA THR A 16 -1.67 17.16 1.00
C THR A 16 -3.03 17.80 1.29
N THR A 17 -3.03 19.13 1.31
CA THR A 17 -4.25 19.94 1.47
C THR A 17 -4.31 21.02 0.41
N ASN A 18 -5.52 21.48 0.11
CA ASN A 18 -5.74 22.69 -0.70
C ASN A 18 -5.96 23.95 0.16
N SER A 19 -5.77 23.87 1.47
CA SER A 19 -5.89 25.02 2.36
C SER A 19 -4.77 26.04 2.11
N GLU A 20 -5.14 27.32 2.12
CA GLU A 20 -4.18 28.44 2.08
C GLU A 20 -3.70 28.86 3.47
N TRP A 21 -4.33 28.36 4.53
CA TRP A 21 -4.17 28.82 5.91
C TRP A 21 -3.79 27.71 6.88
N ASP A 22 -4.08 26.47 6.52
CA ASP A 22 -3.78 25.27 7.29
C ASP A 22 -2.84 24.37 6.48
N ASN A 23 -2.19 23.47 7.17
CA ASN A 23 -1.25 22.53 6.58
C ASN A 23 -1.47 21.12 7.11
N CYS A 24 -0.97 20.16 6.37
CA CYS A 24 -0.77 18.78 6.79
C CYS A 24 0.59 18.34 6.26
N GLY A 25 1.19 17.35 6.92
CA GLY A 25 2.46 16.77 6.48
C GLY A 25 2.41 15.25 6.32
N PHE A 26 1.57 14.59 7.12
CA PHE A 26 1.38 13.14 7.03
C PHE A 26 0.08 12.69 7.68
N ALA A 27 -0.42 11.57 7.21
CA ALA A 27 -1.53 10.86 7.81
C ALA A 27 -1.07 9.51 8.38
N ILE A 28 -1.73 9.09 9.47
CA ILE A 28 -1.60 7.75 10.02
C ILE A 28 -2.89 7.00 9.78
N VAL A 29 -2.80 5.83 9.14
CA VAL A 29 -3.94 4.92 8.96
C VAL A 29 -3.83 3.75 9.94
N HIS A 30 -4.92 3.51 10.68
CA HIS A 30 -5.06 2.43 11.65
C HIS A 30 -5.59 1.16 10.98
N LEU A 31 -4.74 0.13 10.93
CA LEU A 31 -4.99 -1.14 10.25
C LEU A 31 -5.52 -2.21 11.21
N SER A 32 -6.62 -1.93 11.91
CA SER A 32 -7.24 -2.93 12.81
C SER A 32 -7.70 -4.17 12.04
N GLU A 33 -7.86 -5.30 12.74
CA GLU A 33 -8.34 -6.53 12.11
C GLU A 33 -9.77 -6.40 11.56
N GLU A 34 -10.62 -5.60 12.21
CA GLU A 34 -11.94 -5.23 11.69
C GLU A 34 -11.82 -4.40 10.41
N TRP A 35 -10.91 -3.43 10.40
CA TRP A 35 -10.64 -2.59 9.23
C TRP A 35 -10.21 -3.45 8.04
N LYS A 36 -9.24 -4.35 8.23
CA LYS A 36 -8.76 -5.26 7.17
C LYS A 36 -9.89 -6.12 6.59
N LYS A 37 -10.72 -6.72 7.44
CA LYS A 37 -11.88 -7.51 7.01
C LYS A 37 -12.87 -6.69 6.20
N GLU A 38 -13.09 -5.43 6.58
CA GLU A 38 -13.99 -4.55 5.85
C GLU A 38 -13.42 -4.12 4.50
N GLN A 39 -12.13 -3.78 4.45
CA GLN A 39 -11.45 -3.45 3.20
C GLN A 39 -11.39 -4.65 2.24
N GLN A 40 -11.23 -5.88 2.73
CA GLN A 40 -11.31 -7.08 1.89
C GLN A 40 -12.66 -7.18 1.17
N LYS A 41 -13.78 -6.88 1.84
CA LYS A 41 -15.10 -6.85 1.19
C LYS A 41 -15.18 -5.76 0.12
N ARG A 42 -14.62 -4.58 0.40
CA ARG A 42 -14.60 -3.44 -0.54
C ARG A 42 -13.73 -3.75 -1.77
N LEU A 43 -12.62 -4.47 -1.59
CA LEU A 43 -11.83 -5.01 -2.69
C LEU A 43 -12.64 -5.98 -3.56
N GLU A 44 -13.41 -6.90 -2.97
CA GLU A 44 -14.31 -7.77 -3.75
C GLU A 44 -15.39 -6.97 -4.51
N MET A 45 -15.90 -5.88 -3.92
CA MET A 45 -16.89 -5.01 -4.56
C MET A 45 -16.34 -4.22 -5.74
N VAL A 46 -15.05 -3.90 -5.75
CA VAL A 46 -14.45 -3.10 -6.83
C VAL A 46 -14.00 -3.95 -8.02
N LYS A 47 -13.75 -5.26 -7.82
CA LYS A 47 -13.31 -6.20 -8.87
C LYS A 47 -14.14 -6.17 -10.17
N PRO A 48 -15.49 -6.08 -10.15
CA PRO A 48 -16.27 -6.02 -11.38
C PRO A 48 -15.94 -4.80 -12.27
N PHE A 49 -15.34 -3.75 -11.71
CA PHE A 49 -14.99 -2.52 -12.43
C PHE A 49 -13.53 -2.48 -12.89
N ALA A 50 -12.75 -3.56 -12.75
CA ALA A 50 -11.33 -3.58 -13.07
C ALA A 50 -11.03 -3.10 -14.50
N GLU A 51 -11.87 -3.44 -15.48
CA GLU A 51 -11.73 -3.05 -16.89
C GLU A 51 -12.64 -1.89 -17.32
N ASP A 52 -13.38 -1.28 -16.39
CA ASP A 52 -14.26 -0.15 -16.70
C ASP A 52 -13.50 1.18 -16.62
N TYR A 53 -13.20 1.75 -17.79
CA TYR A 53 -12.52 3.03 -17.91
C TYR A 53 -13.38 4.24 -17.47
N ASN A 54 -14.71 4.09 -17.39
CA ASN A 54 -15.60 5.16 -16.94
C ASN A 54 -15.85 5.09 -15.43
N PHE A 55 -15.42 4.02 -14.77
CA PHE A 55 -15.53 3.88 -13.34
C PHE A 55 -14.55 4.82 -12.63
N GLN A 56 -15.08 5.72 -11.78
CA GLN A 56 -14.26 6.68 -11.05
C GLN A 56 -13.72 6.09 -9.73
N SER A 57 -14.60 5.81 -8.77
CA SER A 57 -14.23 5.22 -7.47
C SER A 57 -15.46 4.79 -6.66
N LEU A 58 -15.27 3.89 -5.69
CA LEU A 58 -16.22 3.65 -4.60
C LEU A 58 -15.83 4.55 -3.42
N ASN A 59 -16.82 5.17 -2.77
CA ASN A 59 -16.58 6.11 -1.69
C ASN A 59 -17.28 5.61 -0.42
N TYR A 60 -16.53 5.44 0.66
CA TYR A 60 -17.03 4.92 1.93
C TYR A 60 -16.78 5.92 3.05
N TYR A 61 -17.73 6.05 3.96
CA TYR A 61 -17.47 6.72 5.23
C TYR A 61 -16.56 5.82 6.07
N ASP A 62 -15.38 6.34 6.42
CA ASP A 62 -14.35 5.59 7.12
C ASP A 62 -13.43 6.55 7.88
N THR A 63 -13.26 6.33 9.18
CA THR A 63 -12.53 7.23 10.08
C THR A 63 -11.27 6.57 10.66
N ALA A 64 -10.72 5.55 9.98
CA ALA A 64 -9.51 4.87 10.45
C ALA A 64 -8.22 5.64 10.11
N VAL A 65 -8.31 6.95 9.86
CA VAL A 65 -7.20 7.83 9.50
C VAL A 65 -7.19 9.05 10.42
N GLU A 66 -6.00 9.50 10.76
CA GLU A 66 -5.75 10.77 11.44
C GLU A 66 -4.71 11.57 10.66
N PHE A 67 -4.99 12.85 10.43
CA PHE A 67 -4.08 13.77 9.73
C PHE A 67 -3.28 14.58 10.74
N TYR A 68 -2.00 14.77 10.44
CA TYR A 68 -1.05 15.46 11.30
C TYR A 68 -0.23 16.48 10.51
N ARG A 69 0.40 17.36 11.27
CA ARG A 69 1.34 18.36 10.79
C ARG A 69 2.73 18.03 11.28
N THR A 70 3.71 18.44 10.48
CA THR A 70 5.05 18.68 10.98
C THR A 70 5.03 19.88 11.93
N ASP A 71 5.90 19.87 12.92
CA ASP A 71 6.07 21.00 13.83
C ASP A 71 6.76 22.20 13.13
N GLU A 72 6.95 23.30 13.87
CA GLU A 72 7.60 24.51 13.34
C GLU A 72 9.05 24.29 12.87
N SER A 73 9.66 23.16 13.22
CA SER A 73 11.00 22.74 12.79
C SER A 73 10.97 21.67 11.70
N ASP A 74 9.82 21.51 11.03
CA ASP A 74 9.56 20.49 10.00
C ASP A 74 9.78 19.06 10.49
N GLN A 75 9.53 18.78 11.79
CA GLN A 75 9.64 17.44 12.36
C GLN A 75 8.25 16.79 12.57
N PRO A 76 8.11 15.48 12.33
CA PRO A 76 9.13 14.59 11.75
C PRO A 76 9.36 14.87 10.25
N ASP A 77 10.61 14.80 9.78
CA ASP A 77 10.91 14.96 8.35
C ASP A 77 10.38 13.76 7.56
N ILE A 78 9.18 13.92 6.98
CA ILE A 78 8.45 12.86 6.28
C ILE A 78 9.13 12.47 4.96
N ASP A 79 9.74 13.45 4.29
CA ASP A 79 10.44 13.21 3.03
C ASP A 79 11.75 12.44 3.28
N GLU A 80 12.49 12.75 4.35
CA GLU A 80 13.65 11.93 4.75
C GLU A 80 13.22 10.53 5.19
N LEU A 81 12.16 10.42 6.02
CA LEU A 81 11.67 9.15 6.55
C LEU A 81 11.19 8.21 5.44
N LEU A 82 10.37 8.69 4.51
CA LEU A 82 9.83 7.85 3.45
C LEU A 82 10.75 7.78 2.23
N THR A 83 11.72 8.69 2.12
CA THR A 83 12.57 8.85 0.94
C THR A 83 11.69 9.00 -0.31
N ASP A 84 11.66 8.00 -1.19
CA ASP A 84 10.88 8.00 -2.45
C ASP A 84 9.55 7.24 -2.34
N LYS A 85 9.13 6.84 -1.13
CA LYS A 85 7.89 6.09 -0.92
C LYS A 85 6.75 7.05 -0.56
N GLU A 86 5.53 6.70 -0.99
CA GLU A 86 4.32 7.43 -0.59
C GLU A 86 3.82 7.00 0.80
N TRP A 87 4.14 5.78 1.22
CA TRP A 87 3.76 5.25 2.51
C TRP A 87 4.70 4.15 3.01
N ALA A 88 4.69 3.91 4.32
CA ALA A 88 5.42 2.82 4.96
C ALA A 88 4.76 2.36 6.26
N PHE A 89 5.04 1.12 6.69
CA PHE A 89 4.66 0.65 8.02
C PHE A 89 5.47 1.37 9.09
N VAL A 90 4.82 1.71 10.20
CA VAL A 90 5.45 2.44 11.30
C VAL A 90 5.09 1.88 12.67
N GLU A 91 6.00 2.11 13.61
CA GLU A 91 5.83 1.86 15.04
C GLU A 91 6.08 3.15 15.82
N PHE A 92 5.22 3.42 16.79
CA PHE A 92 5.31 4.55 17.71
C PHE A 92 4.52 4.22 18.98
N GLY A 93 4.82 4.93 20.07
CA GLY A 93 4.07 4.80 21.33
C GLY A 93 2.83 5.71 21.38
N THR A 94 1.89 5.43 22.28
CA THR A 94 0.70 6.27 22.48
C THR A 94 1.06 7.71 22.86
N GLU A 95 1.99 7.88 23.80
CA GLU A 95 2.48 9.21 24.22
C GLU A 95 3.15 9.97 23.05
N GLU A 96 3.77 9.25 22.13
CA GLU A 96 4.40 9.83 20.95
C GLU A 96 3.34 10.30 19.93
N GLN A 97 2.28 9.50 19.72
CA GLN A 97 1.16 9.88 18.85
C GLN A 97 0.41 11.10 19.39
N GLU A 98 0.16 11.15 20.70
CA GLU A 98 -0.50 12.28 21.36
C GLU A 98 0.30 13.58 21.27
N ALA A 99 1.61 13.50 21.04
CA ALA A 99 2.48 14.66 20.88
C ALA A 99 2.53 15.19 19.44
N PHE A 100 2.00 14.46 18.45
CA PHE A 100 1.97 14.95 17.06
C PHE A 100 1.06 16.16 16.93
N ALA A 101 1.53 17.15 16.16
CA ALA A 101 0.73 18.32 15.85
C ALA A 101 -0.43 17.93 14.92
N VAL A 102 -1.63 18.43 15.21
CA VAL A 102 -2.81 18.23 14.36
C VAL A 102 -3.08 19.50 13.53
N PRO A 103 -3.75 19.39 12.36
CA PRO A 103 -4.21 20.54 11.59
C PRO A 103 -5.00 21.54 12.44
N GLU A 104 -4.93 22.83 12.08
CA GLU A 104 -5.68 23.88 12.78
C GLU A 104 -7.18 23.72 12.60
N ASN A 105 -7.59 23.32 11.41
CA ASN A 105 -8.97 22.97 11.14
C ASN A 105 -9.31 21.66 11.83
N ARG A 106 -10.46 21.69 12.50
CA ARG A 106 -11.14 20.45 12.83
C ARG A 106 -11.64 19.80 11.54
N LEU A 107 -11.13 18.61 11.24
CA LEU A 107 -11.54 17.84 10.09
C LEU A 107 -12.82 17.03 10.36
N ASP A 108 -13.64 16.85 9.33
CA ASP A 108 -14.90 16.10 9.33
C ASP A 108 -15.13 15.43 7.96
N CYS A 109 -16.23 14.71 7.80
CA CYS A 109 -16.65 14.07 6.55
C CYS A 109 -15.60 13.12 5.96
N TYR A 110 -14.94 12.34 6.82
CA TYR A 110 -13.92 11.38 6.42
C TYR A 110 -14.46 10.36 5.41
N ARG A 111 -13.67 10.12 4.36
CA ARG A 111 -13.98 9.19 3.29
C ARG A 111 -12.75 8.36 2.93
N LEU A 112 -12.95 7.07 2.75
CA LEU A 112 -12.04 6.21 1.99
C LEU A 112 -12.53 6.14 0.55
N VAL A 113 -11.68 6.55 -0.39
CA VAL A 113 -11.93 6.49 -1.82
C VAL A 113 -11.17 5.30 -2.37
N VAL A 114 -11.88 4.32 -2.94
CA VAL A 114 -11.31 3.07 -3.46
C VAL A 114 -11.42 3.05 -4.98
N TYR A 115 -10.27 2.87 -5.65
CA TYR A 115 -10.16 2.83 -7.11
C TYR A 115 -10.24 1.40 -7.65
N ARG A 116 -10.48 1.28 -8.97
CA ARG A 116 -10.66 -0.01 -9.66
C ARG A 116 -9.49 -1.00 -9.54
N ASN A 117 -8.28 -0.49 -9.31
CA ASN A 117 -7.06 -1.29 -9.14
C ASN A 117 -6.88 -1.79 -7.69
N GLY A 118 -7.74 -1.38 -6.75
CA GLY A 118 -7.60 -1.68 -5.32
C GLY A 118 -6.71 -0.69 -4.56
N ASN A 119 -6.20 0.35 -5.21
CA ASN A 119 -5.61 1.48 -4.49
C ASN A 119 -6.70 2.30 -3.80
N ALA A 120 -6.32 2.99 -2.74
CA ALA A 120 -7.19 3.91 -2.05
C ALA A 120 -6.46 5.16 -1.58
N ILE A 121 -7.23 6.23 -1.36
CA ILE A 121 -6.83 7.42 -0.62
C ILE A 121 -7.85 7.69 0.48
N TYR A 122 -7.38 8.31 1.55
CA TYR A 122 -8.28 8.95 2.50
C TYR A 122 -8.50 10.40 2.12
N LYS A 123 -9.72 10.89 2.37
CA LYS A 123 -10.09 12.29 2.29
C LYS A 123 -10.79 12.73 3.57
N ALA A 124 -10.54 13.96 3.99
CA ALA A 124 -11.29 14.65 5.03
C ALA A 124 -11.49 16.12 4.61
N TYR A 125 -12.43 16.80 5.26
CA TYR A 125 -12.79 18.17 4.93
C TYR A 125 -12.74 19.06 6.16
N GLY A 126 -12.20 20.26 6.03
CA GLY A 126 -12.26 21.27 7.08
C GLY A 126 -13.72 21.59 7.42
N LYS A 127 -14.11 21.38 8.67
CA LYS A 127 -15.51 21.43 9.14
C LYS A 127 -16.25 22.72 8.76
N HIS A 128 -15.52 23.83 8.68
CA HIS A 128 -16.09 25.17 8.43
C HIS A 128 -15.58 25.83 7.15
N THR A 129 -14.54 25.28 6.52
CA THR A 129 -13.87 25.88 5.37
C THR A 129 -14.11 25.13 4.07
N SER A 130 -14.57 23.87 4.14
CA SER A 130 -14.67 22.95 2.99
C SER A 130 -13.34 22.68 2.28
N GLU A 131 -12.22 23.02 2.90
CA GLU A 131 -10.88 22.67 2.42
C GLU A 131 -10.71 21.16 2.48
N GLU A 132 -10.05 20.59 1.47
CA GLU A 132 -9.82 19.16 1.34
C GLU A 132 -8.44 18.80 1.88
N PHE A 133 -8.39 17.73 2.65
CA PHE A 133 -7.18 17.06 3.10
C PHE A 133 -7.23 15.65 2.55
N TRP A 134 -6.17 15.20 1.88
CA TRP A 134 -6.13 13.86 1.30
C TRP A 134 -4.76 13.23 1.39
N THR A 135 -4.74 11.91 1.48
CA THR A 135 -3.49 11.14 1.46
C THR A 135 -3.06 10.84 0.03
N GLU A 136 -1.78 10.53 -0.12
CA GLU A 136 -1.30 9.81 -1.30
C GLU A 136 -1.91 8.40 -1.39
N GLU A 137 -1.82 7.80 -2.58
CA GLU A 137 -2.38 6.48 -2.85
C GLU A 137 -1.63 5.35 -2.13
N PHE A 138 -2.38 4.44 -1.51
CA PHE A 138 -1.85 3.21 -0.93
C PHE A 138 -2.66 1.98 -1.39
N ASP A 139 -2.02 0.82 -1.45
CA ASP A 139 -2.62 -0.41 -2.00
C ASP A 139 -3.31 -1.24 -0.90
N LEU A 140 -4.64 -1.32 -0.95
CA LEU A 140 -5.42 -2.11 0.00
C LEU A 140 -5.13 -3.61 -0.11
N ASN A 141 -4.76 -4.13 -1.28
CA ASN A 141 -4.43 -5.56 -1.42
C ASN A 141 -3.22 -5.91 -0.56
N THR A 142 -2.19 -5.05 -0.59
CA THR A 142 -0.98 -5.18 0.21
C THR A 142 -1.27 -5.04 1.71
N LEU A 143 -2.16 -4.12 2.11
CA LEU A 143 -2.45 -3.86 3.53
C LEU A 143 -3.40 -4.88 4.18
N CYS A 144 -4.35 -5.42 3.41
CA CYS A 144 -5.40 -6.32 3.91
C CYS A 144 -5.01 -7.78 3.83
N ASN A 145 -4.06 -8.10 2.94
CA ASN A 145 -3.29 -9.31 2.98
C ASN A 145 -1.83 -8.90 3.24
N PRO A 146 -1.54 -8.29 4.41
CA PRO A 146 -0.17 -7.95 4.76
C PRO A 146 0.58 -9.26 4.66
N ILE A 147 1.65 -9.31 3.86
CA ILE A 147 2.43 -10.50 3.50
C ILE A 147 2.55 -11.43 4.73
N ALA A 148 1.57 -12.32 4.91
CA ALA A 148 1.22 -12.88 6.22
C ALA A 148 1.93 -14.21 6.31
N GLU A 149 3.23 -14.13 6.56
CA GLU A 149 4.15 -15.25 6.56
C GLU A 149 4.21 -15.95 5.18
N GLU A 150 5.40 -16.41 4.78
CA GLU A 150 5.44 -17.31 3.64
C GLU A 150 4.60 -18.54 3.98
N THR A 151 3.66 -18.91 3.10
CA THR A 151 2.97 -20.19 3.24
C THR A 151 4.01 -21.32 3.27
N GLU A 152 3.70 -22.48 3.86
CA GLU A 152 4.65 -23.62 3.84
C GLU A 152 5.06 -24.00 2.41
N LEU A 153 4.16 -23.81 1.44
CA LEU A 153 4.45 -23.97 0.01
C LEU A 153 5.44 -22.91 -0.49
N GLU A 154 5.26 -21.64 -0.13
CA GLU A 154 6.19 -20.57 -0.50
C GLU A 154 7.56 -20.74 0.16
N LYS A 155 7.63 -21.18 1.42
CA LYS A 155 8.90 -21.53 2.09
C LYS A 155 9.62 -22.65 1.35
N PHE A 156 8.88 -23.69 0.97
CA PHE A 156 9.39 -24.81 0.18
C PHE A 156 9.91 -24.35 -1.19
N CYS A 157 9.12 -23.56 -1.92
CA CYS A 157 9.49 -23.04 -3.24
C CYS A 157 10.71 -22.11 -3.15
N ARG A 158 10.77 -21.23 -2.14
CA ARG A 158 11.92 -20.37 -1.88
C ARG A 158 13.19 -21.19 -1.70
N GLU A 159 13.18 -22.19 -0.82
CA GLU A 159 14.36 -23.03 -0.58
C GLU A 159 14.77 -23.81 -1.82
N ARG A 160 13.80 -24.27 -2.61
CA ARG A 160 14.03 -24.98 -3.87
C ARG A 160 14.68 -24.08 -4.92
N PHE A 161 14.26 -22.82 -5.05
CA PHE A 161 14.67 -21.92 -6.13
C PHE A 161 15.61 -20.78 -5.70
N LYS A 162 16.12 -20.78 -4.46
CA LYS A 162 17.05 -19.76 -3.94
C LYS A 162 18.32 -19.54 -4.77
N HIS A 163 18.70 -20.54 -5.57
CA HIS A 163 19.88 -20.50 -6.42
C HIS A 163 19.62 -19.93 -7.83
N LEU A 164 18.36 -19.64 -8.15
CA LEU A 164 17.96 -19.09 -9.46
C LEU A 164 17.66 -17.60 -9.36
N SER A 165 18.15 -16.82 -10.32
CA SER A 165 17.75 -15.42 -10.53
C SER A 165 16.32 -15.34 -11.10
N ASN A 166 15.72 -14.14 -11.05
CA ASN A 166 14.39 -13.88 -11.61
C ASN A 166 14.33 -14.25 -13.10
N ALA A 167 15.33 -13.83 -13.88
CA ALA A 167 15.45 -14.18 -15.28
C ALA A 167 15.60 -15.70 -15.53
N GLN A 168 16.37 -16.41 -14.69
CA GLN A 168 16.52 -17.87 -14.80
C GLN A 168 15.22 -18.60 -14.48
N LEU A 169 14.48 -18.12 -13.48
CA LEU A 169 13.19 -18.70 -13.10
C LEU A 169 12.14 -18.51 -14.20
N VAL A 170 12.07 -17.32 -14.81
CA VAL A 170 11.21 -17.06 -15.97
C VAL A 170 11.61 -17.91 -17.18
N ALA A 171 12.90 -18.05 -17.47
CA ALA A 171 13.38 -18.90 -18.57
C ALA A 171 12.99 -20.37 -18.37
N ARG A 172 13.04 -20.85 -17.12
CA ARG A 172 12.61 -22.20 -16.73
C ARG A 172 11.12 -22.40 -16.97
N VAL A 173 10.26 -21.47 -16.53
CA VAL A 173 8.81 -21.54 -16.79
C VAL A 173 8.52 -21.61 -18.28
N ASN A 174 9.18 -20.80 -19.10
CA ASN A 174 9.01 -20.81 -20.55
C ASN A 174 9.50 -22.11 -21.23
N SER A 175 10.29 -22.93 -20.55
CA SER A 175 10.85 -24.18 -21.10
C SER A 175 10.02 -25.43 -20.78
N LEU A 176 9.03 -25.30 -19.89
CA LEU A 176 8.20 -26.44 -19.47
C LEU A 176 6.99 -26.61 -20.40
N PRO A 177 6.63 -27.86 -20.75
CA PRO A 177 5.58 -28.16 -21.72
C PRO A 177 4.17 -27.91 -21.19
N ASP A 178 3.97 -27.91 -19.88
CA ASP A 178 2.77 -27.46 -19.21
C ASP A 178 2.96 -26.03 -18.72
N PHE A 179 2.30 -25.08 -19.39
CA PHE A 179 2.08 -23.73 -18.85
C PHE A 179 1.11 -23.82 -17.66
N GLY A 180 1.61 -24.39 -16.56
CA GLY A 180 0.94 -24.55 -15.30
C GLY A 180 1.52 -23.58 -14.29
N TRP A 181 0.67 -23.10 -13.40
CA TRP A 181 1.08 -22.40 -12.19
C TRP A 181 1.72 -23.42 -11.22
N ASP A 182 2.96 -23.78 -11.50
CA ASP A 182 3.80 -24.71 -10.75
C ASP A 182 4.55 -24.00 -9.61
N ASP A 183 5.46 -24.72 -8.95
CA ASP A 183 6.29 -24.22 -7.86
C ASP A 183 7.07 -22.95 -8.29
N GLU A 184 7.50 -22.87 -9.56
CA GLU A 184 8.18 -21.72 -10.16
C GLU A 184 7.26 -20.49 -10.23
N GLY A 185 5.99 -20.68 -10.62
CA GLY A 185 4.97 -19.64 -10.60
C GLY A 185 4.72 -19.09 -9.19
N VAL A 186 4.65 -19.96 -8.19
CA VAL A 186 4.51 -19.58 -6.78
C VAL A 186 5.69 -18.73 -6.32
N GLU A 187 6.93 -19.14 -6.65
CA GLU A 187 8.12 -18.37 -6.31
C GLU A 187 8.17 -17.01 -7.05
N LEU A 188 7.78 -16.94 -8.32
CA LEU A 188 7.72 -15.68 -9.07
C LEU A 188 6.73 -14.71 -8.45
N GLN A 189 5.54 -15.19 -8.06
CA GLN A 189 4.57 -14.37 -7.35
C GLN A 189 5.11 -13.90 -6.00
N ARG A 190 5.74 -14.79 -5.23
CA ARG A 190 6.38 -14.43 -3.96
C ARG A 190 7.41 -13.32 -4.17
N ARG A 191 8.30 -13.47 -5.16
CA ARG A 191 9.34 -12.47 -5.49
C ARG A 191 8.75 -11.14 -5.94
N ARG A 192 7.73 -11.15 -6.79
CA ARG A 192 7.02 -9.94 -7.21
C ARG A 192 6.40 -9.24 -6.00
N ARG A 193 5.75 -10.00 -5.14
CA ARG A 193 5.10 -9.52 -3.92
C ARG A 193 6.07 -8.91 -2.91
N ILE A 194 7.22 -9.56 -2.63
CA ILE A 194 8.21 -9.03 -1.68
C ILE A 194 9.06 -7.90 -2.25
N SER A 195 9.11 -7.75 -3.58
CA SER A 195 9.94 -6.73 -4.22
C SER A 195 9.40 -5.31 -4.10
N ASN A 196 8.15 -5.15 -3.64
CA ASN A 196 7.47 -3.86 -3.52
C ASN A 196 7.59 -2.99 -4.80
N GLY A 197 7.42 -3.62 -5.96
CA GLY A 197 7.50 -2.95 -7.26
C GLY A 197 8.90 -2.88 -7.87
N ALA A 198 9.95 -3.42 -7.25
CA ALA A 198 11.27 -3.56 -7.86
C ALA A 198 11.32 -4.68 -8.90
N PHE A 199 10.48 -5.71 -8.76
CA PHE A 199 10.37 -6.83 -9.70
C PHE A 199 8.93 -6.99 -10.21
N ASP A 200 8.77 -7.07 -11.53
CA ASP A 200 7.49 -7.24 -12.21
C ASP A 200 7.62 -8.12 -13.45
N TYR A 201 6.58 -8.88 -13.78
CA TYR A 201 6.54 -9.79 -14.92
C TYR A 201 5.12 -9.94 -15.47
N ALA A 202 5.02 -10.29 -16.75
CA ALA A 202 3.74 -10.53 -17.41
C ALA A 202 3.85 -11.58 -18.52
N PHE A 203 2.72 -12.12 -18.94
CA PHE A 203 2.63 -12.94 -20.14
C PHE A 203 2.47 -12.07 -21.39
N LYS A 204 3.29 -12.33 -22.41
CA LYS A 204 3.13 -11.81 -23.77
C LYS A 204 2.89 -13.01 -24.70
N GLY A 205 1.61 -13.28 -24.97
CA GLY A 205 1.22 -14.53 -25.64
C GLY A 205 1.54 -15.74 -24.77
N ASN A 206 2.22 -16.74 -25.33
CA ASN A 206 2.63 -17.95 -24.61
C ASN A 206 4.05 -17.84 -24.04
N THR A 207 4.47 -16.64 -23.63
CA THR A 207 5.82 -16.43 -23.10
C THR A 207 5.75 -15.44 -21.97
N MET A 208 6.29 -15.84 -20.82
CA MET A 208 6.45 -14.97 -19.68
C MET A 208 7.68 -14.09 -19.89
N VAL A 209 7.52 -12.79 -19.67
CA VAL A 209 8.59 -11.79 -19.79
C VAL A 209 8.70 -10.99 -18.50
N VAL A 210 9.94 -10.69 -18.12
CA VAL A 210 10.23 -9.74 -17.05
C VAL A 210 9.95 -8.34 -17.57
N LEU A 211 9.10 -7.59 -16.86
CA LEU A 211 8.80 -6.19 -17.17
C LEU A 211 9.73 -5.24 -16.43
N LYS A 212 10.07 -5.58 -15.18
CA LYS A 212 10.91 -4.78 -14.30
C LYS A 212 11.72 -5.72 -13.39
N ASP A 213 13.00 -5.46 -13.19
CA ASP A 213 13.88 -6.24 -12.30
C ASP A 213 15.04 -5.36 -11.83
N GLU A 214 14.70 -4.43 -10.93
CA GLU A 214 15.67 -3.62 -10.21
C GLU A 214 16.31 -4.50 -9.15
N LYS A 215 17.61 -4.77 -9.29
CA LYS A 215 18.35 -5.51 -8.26
C LYS A 215 18.26 -4.73 -6.94
N LEU A 216 17.65 -5.36 -5.94
CA LEU A 216 17.83 -5.00 -4.53
C LEU A 216 19.31 -5.09 -4.16
#